data_AF-A0A2I3H7K5-F1
#
_entry.id   AF-A0A2I3H7K5-F1
#
_cell.length_a   1.000
_cell.length_b   1.000
_cell.length_c   1.000
_cell.angle_alpha   90.00
_cell.angle_beta   90.00
_cell.angle_gamma   90.00
#
_symmetry.space_group_name_H-M   'P 1'
#
loop_
_entity.id
_entity.type
_entity.pdbx_description
1 polymer ?
#
loop_
_entity_poly.entity_id
_entity_poly.type
_entity_poly.pdbx_seq_one_letter_code
_entity_poly.pdbx_strand_id
1 'polypeptide(L)'
;MKKYCQVIRVIAHTQMHLRPLHQKKRLEQQVPVNQVFEQDEMIKVIGVTKGKGYKGVTSCWHTKKLPHKTHRGLCKVACIGTWHLAHVAFSVARTGQKGYHHGTEINKKIYKIGQGYPITDGKLIKNNASIDYDLSDKSINPLGGFVHCGKVTNDFVMLKGYVVGTKKQVLTLCKSLLVQTKWQALEKIDLKFIDTTSKFGHCHFQTMEEKKAFMRPLRKDQIAKEEGA
;
A
#
# COMPACT_ATOMS: atom_id res chain seq x y z
N MET A 1 -29.20 -8.40 -22.36
CA MET A 1 -27.92 -9.07 -22.01
C MET A 1 -27.97 -10.58 -22.20
N LYS A 2 -28.91 -11.31 -21.55
CA LYS A 2 -28.93 -12.79 -21.56
C LYS A 2 -28.88 -13.49 -22.93
N LYS A 3 -29.40 -12.87 -23.99
CA LYS A 3 -29.50 -13.49 -25.33
C LYS A 3 -28.28 -13.28 -26.23
N TYR A 4 -27.48 -12.23 -26.01
CA TYR A 4 -26.45 -11.80 -26.96
C TYR A 4 -25.07 -11.50 -26.33
N CYS A 5 -25.00 -11.27 -25.01
CA CYS A 5 -23.75 -10.91 -24.36
C CYS A 5 -22.97 -12.16 -23.94
N GLN A 6 -21.72 -12.29 -24.41
CA GLN A 6 -20.81 -13.36 -23.99
C GLN A 6 -20.07 -13.02 -22.68
N VAL A 7 -19.84 -11.74 -22.40
CA VAL A 7 -19.15 -11.28 -21.20
C VAL A 7 -19.99 -10.20 -20.53
N ILE A 8 -20.16 -10.32 -19.22
CA ILE A 8 -20.86 -9.35 -18.38
C ILE A 8 -19.83 -8.74 -17.44
N ARG A 9 -19.71 -7.41 -17.45
CA ARG A 9 -18.91 -6.65 -16.48
C ARG A 9 -19.84 -5.78 -15.65
N VAL A 10 -19.54 -5.66 -14.36
CA VAL A 10 -20.29 -4.80 -13.43
C VAL A 10 -19.50 -3.52 -13.22
N ILE A 11 -20.19 -2.38 -13.24
CA ILE A 11 -19.59 -1.07 -12.91
C ILE A 11 -19.74 -0.87 -11.40
N ALA A 12 -18.63 -0.61 -10.73
CA ALA A 12 -18.58 -0.26 -9.32
C ALA A 12 -17.81 1.05 -9.14
N HIS A 13 -18.14 1.79 -8.07
CA HIS A 13 -17.42 2.99 -7.68
C HIS A 13 -16.95 2.85 -6.24
N THR A 14 -15.82 3.47 -5.90
CA THR A 14 -15.37 3.56 -4.51
C THR A 14 -16.18 4.61 -3.77
N GLN A 15 -16.57 4.32 -2.53
CA GLN A 15 -17.21 5.30 -1.68
C GLN A 15 -16.14 6.17 -1.01
N MET A 16 -16.02 7.43 -1.44
CA MET A 16 -15.17 8.41 -0.74
C MET A 16 -15.80 8.90 0.57
N HIS A 17 -17.13 8.82 0.67
CA HIS A 17 -17.90 9.07 1.88
C HIS A 17 -18.90 7.92 2.06
N LEU A 18 -18.90 7.28 3.22
CA LEU A 18 -19.73 6.10 3.48
C LEU A 18 -21.20 6.53 3.64
N ARG A 19 -22.10 5.99 2.79
CA ARG A 19 -23.55 6.22 2.89
C ARG A 19 -24.29 4.89 3.00
N PRO A 20 -25.29 4.78 3.89
CA PRO A 20 -26.17 3.61 3.93
C PRO A 20 -27.09 3.62 2.69
N LEU A 21 -27.16 2.50 1.96
CA LEU A 21 -28.04 2.31 0.80
C LEU A 21 -29.01 1.15 1.04
N HIS A 22 -30.26 1.30 0.60
CA HIS A 22 -31.35 0.33 0.77
C HIS A 22 -31.57 -0.53 -0.49
N GLN A 23 -32.13 -1.73 -0.33
CA GLN A 23 -31.91 -2.89 -1.22
C GLN A 23 -32.82 -3.03 -2.45
N LYS A 24 -32.20 -3.37 -3.60
CA LYS A 24 -32.64 -4.40 -4.55
C LYS A 24 -31.45 -5.34 -4.85
N LYS A 25 -31.69 -6.56 -5.35
CA LYS A 25 -30.68 -7.63 -5.55
C LYS A 25 -29.42 -7.13 -6.29
N ARG A 26 -28.26 -7.11 -5.59
CA ARG A 26 -26.87 -6.73 -5.98
C ARG A 26 -26.66 -5.43 -6.79
N LEU A 27 -27.67 -4.89 -7.47
CA LEU A 27 -27.70 -3.49 -7.87
C LEU A 27 -27.87 -2.65 -6.60
N GLU A 28 -27.08 -1.57 -6.48
CA GLU A 28 -27.12 -0.63 -5.35
C GLU A 28 -26.61 -1.19 -4.00
N GLN A 29 -25.92 -2.34 -4.01
CA GLN A 29 -25.33 -2.94 -2.80
C GLN A 29 -23.83 -2.67 -2.67
N GLN A 30 -23.38 -2.55 -1.43
CA GLN A 30 -21.96 -2.50 -1.10
C GLN A 30 -21.37 -3.92 -1.16
N VAL A 31 -20.24 -4.06 -1.85
CA VAL A 31 -19.49 -5.33 -1.92
C VAL A 31 -18.24 -5.18 -1.04
N PRO A 32 -18.17 -5.86 0.11
CA PRO A 32 -16.98 -5.80 0.97
C PRO A 32 -15.83 -6.59 0.35
N VAL A 33 -14.60 -6.22 0.71
CA VAL A 33 -13.37 -6.82 0.16
C VAL A 33 -13.28 -8.32 0.48
N ASN A 34 -13.76 -8.72 1.65
CA ASN A 34 -13.75 -10.11 2.13
C ASN A 34 -14.62 -11.05 1.29
N GLN A 35 -15.58 -10.54 0.50
CA GLN A 35 -16.37 -11.35 -0.43
C GLN A 35 -15.67 -11.54 -1.79
N VAL A 36 -14.68 -10.70 -2.09
CA VAL A 36 -13.95 -10.74 -3.37
C VAL A 36 -12.66 -11.54 -3.24
N PHE A 37 -11.93 -11.34 -2.15
CA PHE A 37 -10.63 -11.96 -1.90
C PHE A 37 -10.64 -12.78 -0.62
N GLU A 38 -9.80 -13.81 -0.60
CA GLU A 38 -9.61 -14.68 0.54
C GLU A 38 -8.27 -14.40 1.24
N GLN A 39 -8.22 -14.76 2.52
CA GLN A 39 -6.99 -14.76 3.29
C GLN A 39 -5.97 -15.72 2.66
N ASP A 40 -4.69 -15.35 2.68
CA ASP A 40 -3.57 -16.10 2.08
C ASP A 40 -3.60 -16.25 0.54
N GLU A 41 -4.59 -15.64 -0.14
CA GLU A 41 -4.68 -15.64 -1.60
C GLU A 41 -3.53 -14.82 -2.23
N MET A 42 -3.04 -15.30 -3.38
CA MET A 42 -2.11 -14.55 -4.23
C MET A 42 -2.87 -13.70 -5.23
N ILE A 43 -2.69 -12.40 -5.14
CA ILE A 43 -3.35 -11.41 -6.01
C ILE A 43 -2.34 -10.68 -6.90
N LYS A 44 -2.88 -9.96 -7.86
CA LYS A 44 -2.16 -8.98 -8.68
C LYS A 44 -2.56 -7.58 -8.25
N VAL A 45 -1.58 -6.69 -8.15
CA VAL A 45 -1.81 -5.27 -7.88
C VAL A 45 -1.47 -4.47 -9.12
N ILE A 46 -2.42 -3.68 -9.57
CA ILE A 46 -2.30 -2.80 -10.73
C ILE A 46 -2.36 -1.36 -10.23
N GLY A 47 -1.43 -0.54 -10.68
CA GLY A 47 -1.38 0.86 -10.31
C GLY A 47 -0.37 1.64 -11.11
N VAL A 48 -0.28 2.94 -10.85
CA VAL A 48 0.72 3.81 -11.47
C VAL A 48 1.89 4.01 -10.50
N THR A 49 3.11 3.84 -10.99
CA THR A 49 4.33 4.00 -10.18
C THR A 49 4.55 5.44 -9.73
N LYS A 50 5.32 5.65 -8.65
CA LYS A 50 5.68 6.99 -8.18
C LYS A 50 6.41 7.78 -9.28
N GLY A 51 5.89 8.95 -9.62
CA GLY A 51 6.51 9.88 -10.56
C GLY A 51 7.84 10.43 -10.04
N LYS A 52 8.84 10.52 -10.92
CA LYS A 52 10.15 11.13 -10.63
C LYS A 52 10.49 12.28 -11.60
N GLY A 53 9.65 12.55 -12.59
CA GLY A 53 9.80 13.63 -13.57
C GLY A 53 10.88 13.34 -14.63
N TYR A 54 11.38 14.39 -15.28
CA TYR A 54 12.45 14.29 -16.26
C TYR A 54 13.78 13.90 -15.60
N LYS A 55 14.44 12.85 -16.12
CA LYS A 55 15.70 12.32 -15.58
C LYS A 55 16.74 12.05 -16.65
N GLY A 56 18.00 12.20 -16.26
CA GLY A 56 19.17 11.82 -17.06
C GLY A 56 19.30 10.30 -17.24
N VAL A 57 20.12 9.87 -18.21
CA VAL A 57 20.33 8.46 -18.56
C VAL A 57 20.81 7.60 -17.39
N THR A 58 21.71 8.13 -16.57
CA THR A 58 22.23 7.43 -15.39
C THR A 58 21.13 7.14 -14.36
N SER A 59 20.18 8.05 -14.17
CA SER A 59 19.06 7.78 -13.26
C SER A 59 18.01 6.90 -13.94
N CYS A 60 17.61 7.19 -15.17
CA CYS A 60 16.51 6.48 -15.82
C CYS A 60 16.86 5.02 -16.14
N TRP A 61 18.04 4.80 -16.73
CA TRP A 61 18.50 3.51 -17.26
C TRP A 61 19.65 2.88 -16.45
N HIS A 62 20.11 3.53 -15.39
CA HIS A 62 21.19 3.03 -14.52
C HIS A 62 22.53 2.81 -15.27
N THR A 63 22.82 3.62 -16.29
CA THR A 63 24.10 3.54 -17.02
C THR A 63 25.29 3.94 -16.14
N LYS A 64 26.46 3.32 -16.38
CA LYS A 64 27.71 3.67 -15.67
C LYS A 64 28.07 5.14 -15.94
N LYS A 65 28.47 5.87 -14.89
CA LYS A 65 28.98 7.25 -15.02
C LYS A 65 30.36 7.25 -15.69
N LEU A 66 30.65 8.30 -16.45
CA LEU A 66 31.97 8.49 -17.06
C LEU A 66 33.00 8.97 -16.01
N PRO A 67 34.32 8.88 -16.31
CA PRO A 67 35.37 9.35 -15.42
C PRO A 67 35.20 10.81 -15.00
N HIS A 68 35.69 11.17 -13.82
CA HIS A 68 35.55 12.53 -13.26
C HIS A 68 36.10 13.62 -14.18
N LYS A 69 37.17 13.34 -14.92
CA LYS A 69 37.84 14.30 -15.83
C LYS A 69 37.17 14.41 -17.22
N THR A 70 35.98 13.85 -17.40
CA THR A 70 35.29 13.91 -18.70
C THR A 70 34.78 15.33 -18.98
N HIS A 71 35.22 15.90 -20.11
CA HIS A 71 34.74 17.20 -20.54
C HIS A 71 33.25 17.16 -20.94
N ARG A 72 32.51 18.23 -20.63
CA ARG A 72 31.05 18.38 -20.87
C ARG A 72 30.19 17.31 -20.17
N GLY A 73 30.52 17.02 -18.91
CA GLY A 73 29.68 16.23 -18.00
C GLY A 73 29.87 14.71 -18.09
N LEU A 74 29.65 14.06 -16.95
CA LEU A 74 29.93 12.64 -16.73
C LEU A 74 28.67 11.74 -16.71
N CYS A 75 27.49 12.31 -16.52
CA CYS A 75 26.21 11.58 -16.40
C CYS A 75 25.52 11.40 -17.77
N LYS A 76 26.26 10.88 -18.76
CA LYS A 76 25.79 10.68 -20.14
C LYS A 76 26.23 9.34 -20.69
N VAL A 77 25.57 8.88 -21.76
CA VAL A 77 26.05 7.78 -22.60
C VAL A 77 27.09 8.38 -23.56
N ALA A 78 28.28 7.77 -23.66
CA ALA A 78 29.36 8.29 -24.48
C ALA A 78 29.10 8.10 -25.99
N CYS A 79 28.90 6.86 -26.43
CA CYS A 79 28.57 6.52 -27.82
C CYS A 79 27.10 6.08 -27.93
N ILE A 80 26.35 6.67 -28.86
CA ILE A 80 24.90 6.51 -29.02
C ILE A 80 24.49 5.66 -30.23
N GLY A 81 25.44 5.12 -30.97
CA GLY A 81 25.22 4.33 -32.18
C GLY A 81 26.49 4.21 -33.01
N THR A 82 26.51 3.24 -33.92
CA THR A 82 27.55 3.13 -34.96
C THR A 82 27.25 4.07 -36.12
N TRP A 83 28.23 4.26 -37.01
CA TRP A 83 28.01 5.05 -38.23
C TRP A 83 26.98 4.40 -39.15
N HIS A 84 27.13 3.09 -39.40
CA HIS A 84 26.26 2.31 -40.29
C HIS A 84 25.05 1.74 -39.55
N LEU A 85 24.31 2.66 -38.95
CA LEU A 85 22.87 2.74 -38.96
C LEU A 85 22.64 4.24 -38.78
N ALA A 86 22.30 4.96 -39.87
CA ALA A 86 22.34 6.44 -39.89
C ALA A 86 21.20 7.11 -39.10
N HIS A 87 20.79 6.49 -37.99
CA HIS A 87 19.81 6.97 -37.04
C HIS A 87 20.10 6.38 -35.65
N VAL A 88 19.60 7.05 -34.63
CA VAL A 88 19.69 6.54 -33.25
C VAL A 88 18.65 5.44 -33.06
N ALA A 89 19.09 4.24 -32.69
CA ALA A 89 18.18 3.14 -32.38
C ALA A 89 17.35 3.41 -31.11
N PHE A 90 16.10 2.92 -31.09
CA PHE A 90 15.19 3.06 -29.94
C PHE A 90 15.68 2.36 -28.66
N SER A 91 16.54 1.35 -28.81
CA SER A 91 17.14 0.59 -27.70
C SER A 91 18.18 1.39 -26.91
N VAL A 92 18.66 2.52 -27.46
CA VAL A 92 19.68 3.36 -26.84
C VAL A 92 19.09 4.13 -25.68
N ALA A 93 19.75 4.06 -24.51
CA ALA A 93 19.34 4.80 -23.33
C ALA A 93 19.34 6.31 -23.57
N ARG A 94 18.18 6.95 -23.41
CA ARG A 94 17.99 8.41 -23.53
C ARG A 94 17.41 9.03 -22.27
N THR A 95 17.65 10.32 -22.11
CA THR A 95 17.03 11.12 -21.05
C THR A 95 15.54 11.25 -21.30
N GLY A 96 14.74 11.28 -20.25
CA GLY A 96 13.30 11.33 -20.40
C GLY A 96 12.54 11.17 -19.10
N GLN A 97 11.23 10.98 -19.20
CA GLN A 97 10.35 10.76 -18.06
C GLN A 97 10.76 9.47 -17.32
N LYS A 98 10.89 9.57 -16.00
CA LYS A 98 11.08 8.42 -15.10
C LYS A 98 9.92 8.32 -14.11
N GLY A 99 9.28 7.17 -14.05
CA GLY A 99 8.15 6.91 -13.16
C GLY A 99 6.85 7.51 -13.68
N TYR A 100 5.76 7.31 -12.93
CA TYR A 100 4.40 7.54 -13.41
C TYR A 100 4.01 6.63 -14.59
N HIS A 101 4.59 5.42 -14.61
CA HIS A 101 4.24 4.37 -15.55
C HIS A 101 3.20 3.45 -14.93
N HIS A 102 2.27 2.95 -15.75
CA HIS A 102 1.34 1.90 -15.37
C HIS A 102 2.11 0.59 -15.15
N GLY A 103 1.95 -0.04 -14.00
CA GLY A 103 2.63 -1.27 -13.61
C GLY A 103 1.64 -2.32 -13.09
N THR A 104 2.00 -3.59 -13.28
CA THR A 104 1.25 -4.74 -12.74
C THR A 104 2.20 -5.63 -11.96
N GLU A 105 2.04 -5.66 -10.65
CA GLU A 105 2.81 -6.55 -9.78
C GLU A 105 2.01 -7.82 -9.54
N ILE A 106 2.54 -8.95 -9.96
CA ILE A 106 1.92 -10.26 -9.76
C ILE A 106 2.39 -10.89 -8.44
N ASN A 107 1.66 -11.89 -7.96
CA ASN A 107 2.06 -12.74 -6.86
C ASN A 107 2.27 -11.98 -5.54
N LYS A 108 1.36 -11.05 -5.23
CA LYS A 108 1.28 -10.38 -3.93
C LYS A 108 0.37 -11.20 -3.02
N LYS A 109 0.92 -11.72 -1.93
CA LYS A 109 0.17 -12.52 -0.98
C LYS A 109 -0.60 -11.63 -0.02
N ILE A 110 -1.86 -11.96 0.23
CA ILE A 110 -2.64 -11.35 1.31
C ILE A 110 -2.24 -11.99 2.64
N TYR A 111 -1.82 -11.17 3.60
CA TYR A 111 -1.41 -11.59 4.94
C TYR A 111 -2.50 -11.38 6.00
N LYS A 112 -3.37 -10.40 5.82
CA LYS A 112 -4.54 -10.20 6.68
C LYS A 112 -5.57 -9.40 5.91
N ILE A 113 -6.82 -9.84 5.92
CA ILE A 113 -7.96 -8.99 5.59
C ILE A 113 -8.53 -8.49 6.91
N GLY A 114 -8.26 -7.23 7.23
CA GLY A 114 -8.68 -6.61 8.48
C GLY A 114 -10.03 -5.92 8.31
N GLN A 115 -10.92 -6.14 9.29
CA GLN A 115 -12.16 -5.39 9.38
C GLN A 115 -11.85 -3.93 9.77
N GLY A 116 -12.70 -2.98 9.37
CA GLY A 116 -12.70 -1.60 9.85
C GLY A 116 -13.07 -1.50 11.32
N TYR A 117 -13.43 -0.31 11.81
CA TYR A 117 -13.92 -0.15 13.18
C TYR A 117 -15.43 -0.44 13.25
N PRO A 118 -15.86 -1.63 13.73
CA PRO A 118 -17.27 -1.88 13.93
C PRO A 118 -17.78 -1.10 15.14
N ILE A 119 -19.04 -0.67 15.03
CA ILE A 119 -19.82 -0.15 16.15
C ILE A 119 -20.68 -1.31 16.62
N THR A 120 -20.35 -1.87 17.77
CA THR A 120 -21.12 -2.93 18.42
C THR A 120 -21.52 -2.41 19.79
N ASP A 121 -22.81 -2.48 20.11
CA ASP A 121 -23.36 -2.02 21.40
C ASP A 121 -23.00 -0.56 21.76
N GLY A 122 -22.97 0.32 20.75
CA GLY A 122 -22.63 1.74 20.92
C GLY A 122 -21.16 2.02 21.22
N LYS A 123 -20.31 0.99 21.30
CA LYS A 123 -18.86 1.12 21.51
C LYS A 123 -18.12 0.87 20.20
N LEU A 124 -17.18 1.78 19.90
CA LEU A 124 -16.31 1.67 18.74
C LEU A 124 -15.13 0.75 19.06
N ILE A 125 -15.17 -0.47 18.54
CA ILE A 125 -14.08 -1.44 18.73
C ILE A 125 -12.97 -1.11 17.73
N LYS A 126 -11.73 -0.96 18.22
CA LYS A 126 -10.57 -0.52 17.42
C LYS A 126 -9.47 -1.57 17.30
N ASN A 127 -9.70 -2.79 17.79
CA ASN A 127 -8.73 -3.86 17.98
C ASN A 127 -8.33 -4.61 16.68
N ASN A 128 -8.18 -3.92 15.56
CA ASN A 128 -8.05 -4.59 14.26
C ASN A 128 -6.66 -5.23 14.04
N ALA A 129 -5.68 -4.87 14.88
CA ALA A 129 -4.32 -5.42 14.85
C ALA A 129 -4.00 -6.33 16.04
N SER A 130 -4.98 -6.65 16.88
CA SER A 130 -4.82 -7.76 17.82
C SER A 130 -4.75 -9.09 17.05
N ILE A 131 -4.01 -10.03 17.61
CA ILE A 131 -3.71 -11.36 17.08
C ILE A 131 -3.80 -12.34 18.26
N ASP A 132 -4.09 -13.60 17.99
CA ASP A 132 -4.20 -14.65 19.02
C ASP A 132 -2.95 -14.74 19.94
N TYR A 133 -1.76 -14.49 19.41
CA TYR A 133 -0.50 -14.45 20.16
C TYR A 133 -0.23 -13.12 20.89
N ASP A 134 -0.85 -12.02 20.45
CA ASP A 134 -0.64 -10.67 20.99
C ASP A 134 -1.99 -10.06 21.38
N LEU A 135 -2.32 -10.24 22.65
CA LEU A 135 -3.58 -9.82 23.28
C LEU A 135 -3.68 -8.31 23.49
N SER A 136 -2.70 -7.51 23.04
CA SER A 136 -2.76 -6.07 23.17
C SER A 136 -3.94 -5.48 22.37
N ASP A 137 -4.74 -4.63 23.01
CA ASP A 137 -5.82 -3.90 22.34
C ASP A 137 -5.24 -2.75 21.50
N LYS A 138 -4.85 -3.07 20.27
CA LYS A 138 -4.26 -2.12 19.32
C LYS A 138 -4.91 -2.16 17.95
N SER A 139 -4.99 -0.99 17.34
CA SER A 139 -5.41 -0.81 15.94
C SER A 139 -4.23 -0.96 14.99
N ILE A 140 -4.50 -1.20 13.71
CA ILE A 140 -3.45 -1.23 12.66
C ILE A 140 -2.72 0.12 12.50
N ASN A 141 -3.28 1.19 13.04
CA ASN A 141 -2.68 2.51 12.94
C ASN A 141 -1.49 2.63 13.88
N PRO A 142 -0.31 3.00 13.36
CA PRO A 142 0.84 3.26 14.21
C PRO A 142 0.60 4.49 15.10
N LEU A 143 1.42 4.66 16.14
CA LEU A 143 1.40 5.86 16.96
C LEU A 143 1.54 7.13 16.12
N GLY A 144 0.57 8.05 16.21
CA GLY A 144 0.50 9.25 15.38
C GLY A 144 -0.14 9.06 14.00
N GLY A 145 -0.50 7.83 13.62
CA GLY A 145 -1.11 7.48 12.34
C GLY A 145 -0.10 7.27 11.20
N PHE A 146 -0.59 6.87 10.03
CA PHE A 146 0.26 6.66 8.86
C PHE A 146 0.74 8.00 8.30
N VAL A 147 2.06 8.19 8.28
CA VAL A 147 2.72 9.41 7.79
C VAL A 147 2.24 9.79 6.39
N HIS A 148 1.76 11.02 6.19
CA HIS A 148 1.17 11.54 4.95
C HIS A 148 -0.07 10.79 4.41
N CYS A 149 -0.66 9.87 5.18
CA CYS A 149 -1.90 9.18 4.82
C CYS A 149 -3.03 9.58 5.77
N GLY A 150 -2.87 9.32 7.07
CA GLY A 150 -3.89 9.51 8.10
C GLY A 150 -4.15 8.21 8.88
N LYS A 151 -5.36 8.08 9.41
CA LYS A 151 -5.81 6.86 10.10
C LYS A 151 -6.65 5.99 9.16
N VAL A 152 -6.44 4.69 9.23
CA VAL A 152 -7.24 3.66 8.57
C VAL A 152 -8.37 3.26 9.52
N THR A 153 -9.61 3.52 9.11
CA THR A 153 -10.83 3.21 9.88
C THR A 153 -11.70 2.16 9.21
N ASN A 154 -11.51 1.94 7.91
CA ASN A 154 -12.30 1.03 7.10
C ASN A 154 -11.56 -0.31 6.96
N ASP A 155 -12.22 -1.26 6.29
CA ASP A 155 -11.60 -2.54 5.94
C ASP A 155 -10.29 -2.32 5.17
N PHE A 156 -9.30 -3.16 5.44
CA PHE A 156 -7.98 -3.06 4.84
C PHE A 156 -7.43 -4.43 4.47
N VAL A 157 -6.53 -4.43 3.49
CA VAL A 157 -5.79 -5.62 3.07
C VAL A 157 -4.32 -5.39 3.37
N MET A 158 -3.74 -6.28 4.16
CA MET A 158 -2.30 -6.32 4.39
C MET A 158 -1.65 -7.21 3.33
N LEU A 159 -0.79 -6.65 2.50
CA LEU A 159 -0.08 -7.36 1.44
C LEU A 159 1.38 -7.61 1.80
N LYS A 160 1.91 -8.74 1.38
CA LYS A 160 3.33 -9.06 1.49
C LYS A 160 4.18 -8.12 0.64
N GLY A 161 5.11 -7.42 1.30
CA GLY A 161 6.14 -6.62 0.65
C GLY A 161 5.67 -5.22 0.23
N TYR A 162 6.39 -4.62 -0.71
CA TYR A 162 6.06 -3.30 -1.24
C TYR A 162 4.98 -3.39 -2.32
N VAL A 163 4.37 -2.25 -2.64
CA VAL A 163 3.40 -2.10 -3.74
C VAL A 163 3.72 -0.82 -4.52
N VAL A 164 3.42 -0.80 -5.82
CA VAL A 164 3.55 0.40 -6.66
C VAL A 164 2.75 1.60 -6.12
N GLY A 165 3.26 2.79 -6.41
CA GLY A 165 2.54 4.04 -6.21
C GLY A 165 2.99 4.83 -4.97
N THR A 166 2.33 5.96 -4.75
CA THR A 166 2.48 6.78 -3.56
C THR A 166 1.39 6.50 -2.54
N LYS A 167 1.57 6.95 -1.30
CA LYS A 167 0.51 6.95 -0.29
C LYS A 167 -0.73 7.68 -0.82
N LYS A 168 -1.93 7.25 -0.41
CA LYS A 168 -3.24 7.75 -0.88
C LYS A 168 -3.58 7.47 -2.35
N GLN A 169 -2.72 6.78 -3.09
CA GLN A 169 -3.00 6.45 -4.48
C GLN A 169 -3.95 5.26 -4.58
N VAL A 170 -4.91 5.33 -5.51
CA VAL A 170 -5.81 4.22 -5.79
C VAL A 170 -5.05 3.08 -6.46
N LEU A 171 -5.30 1.87 -5.99
CA LEU A 171 -4.75 0.63 -6.53
C LEU A 171 -5.90 -0.30 -6.91
N THR A 172 -5.72 -1.02 -8.01
CA THR A 172 -6.67 -2.04 -8.46
C THR A 172 -6.11 -3.40 -8.08
N LEU A 173 -6.84 -4.12 -7.22
CA LEU A 173 -6.53 -5.51 -6.88
C LEU A 173 -7.28 -6.43 -7.84
N CYS A 174 -6.61 -7.44 -8.37
CA CYS A 174 -7.18 -8.41 -9.28
C CYS A 174 -6.77 -9.83 -8.86
N LYS A 175 -7.65 -10.81 -9.04
CA LYS A 175 -7.31 -12.22 -8.82
C LYS A 175 -6.16 -12.64 -9.72
N SER A 176 -5.39 -13.64 -9.28
CA SER A 176 -4.34 -14.21 -10.10
C SER A 176 -4.93 -14.80 -11.40
N LEU A 177 -4.27 -14.55 -12.53
CA LEU A 177 -4.56 -15.26 -13.78
C LEU A 177 -3.85 -16.63 -13.86
N LEU A 178 -2.90 -16.86 -12.96
CA LEU A 178 -2.11 -18.08 -12.88
C LEU A 178 -2.68 -18.97 -11.79
N VAL A 179 -2.75 -20.27 -12.08
CA VAL A 179 -3.03 -21.30 -11.07
C VAL A 179 -1.83 -21.38 -10.14
N GLN A 180 -2.08 -21.22 -8.84
CA GLN A 180 -1.02 -21.22 -7.83
C GLN A 180 -0.77 -22.64 -7.35
N THR A 181 0.38 -23.21 -7.70
CA THR A 181 0.79 -24.58 -7.31
C THR A 181 1.98 -24.61 -6.37
N LYS A 182 2.70 -23.48 -6.26
CA LYS A 182 3.91 -23.41 -5.44
C LYS A 182 3.57 -23.47 -3.96
N TRP A 183 4.34 -24.24 -3.19
CA TRP A 183 4.16 -24.36 -1.75
C TRP A 183 4.16 -23.00 -1.04
N GLN A 184 5.08 -22.09 -1.39
CA GLN A 184 5.11 -20.71 -0.85
C GLN A 184 3.83 -19.91 -1.12
N ALA A 185 3.15 -20.17 -2.23
CA ALA A 185 1.89 -19.51 -2.57
C ALA A 185 0.73 -20.05 -1.73
N LEU A 186 0.70 -21.36 -1.49
CA LEU A 186 -0.36 -22.07 -0.77
C LEU A 186 -0.18 -22.09 0.76
N GLU A 187 0.98 -21.67 1.25
CA GLU A 187 1.29 -21.61 2.68
C GLU A 187 0.24 -20.77 3.42
N LYS A 188 -0.30 -21.27 4.54
CA LYS A 188 -1.20 -20.49 5.39
C LYS A 188 -0.39 -19.55 6.27
N ILE A 189 -0.76 -18.27 6.32
CA ILE A 189 -0.01 -17.28 7.08
C ILE A 189 -0.66 -17.08 8.43
N ASP A 190 0.07 -17.46 9.46
CA ASP A 190 -0.28 -17.15 10.84
C ASP A 190 0.64 -16.04 11.36
N LEU A 191 0.05 -14.89 11.65
CA LEU A 191 0.79 -13.72 12.11
C LEU A 191 0.96 -13.83 13.61
N LYS A 192 2.16 -13.53 14.13
CA LYS A 192 2.43 -13.53 15.58
C LYS A 192 2.44 -12.15 16.20
N PHE A 193 2.77 -11.14 15.40
CA PHE A 193 2.94 -9.77 15.87
C PHE A 193 2.75 -8.78 14.73
N ILE A 194 2.08 -7.67 15.01
CA ILE A 194 1.99 -6.51 14.12
C ILE A 194 2.60 -5.32 14.85
N ASP A 195 3.58 -4.69 14.19
CA ASP A 195 4.25 -3.51 14.70
C ASP A 195 3.41 -2.25 14.45
N THR A 196 3.06 -1.55 15.53
CA THR A 196 2.30 -0.31 15.57
C THR A 196 3.13 0.86 16.12
N THR A 197 4.45 0.73 16.14
CA THR A 197 5.35 1.86 16.45
C THR A 197 5.16 3.03 15.49
N SER A 198 5.38 4.25 16.00
CA SER A 198 5.35 5.46 15.17
C SER A 198 6.30 5.32 13.97
N LYS A 199 5.80 5.65 12.78
CA LYS A 199 6.63 5.77 11.56
C LYS A 199 7.08 7.19 11.28
N PHE A 200 6.77 8.13 12.18
CA PHE A 200 7.31 9.48 12.18
C PHE A 200 8.50 9.54 13.14
N GLY A 201 9.71 9.34 12.59
CA GLY A 201 10.93 9.18 13.38
C GLY A 201 11.11 7.75 13.92
N HIS A 202 11.88 7.64 15.00
CA HIS A 202 12.11 6.37 15.70
C HIS A 202 11.28 6.32 16.98
N CYS A 203 10.62 5.19 17.23
CA CYS A 203 9.79 4.99 18.41
C CYS A 203 9.92 3.55 18.91
N HIS A 204 9.92 3.39 20.23
CA HIS A 204 10.09 2.10 20.90
C HIS A 204 8.79 1.50 21.43
N PHE A 205 7.69 2.25 21.41
CA PHE A 205 6.42 1.84 22.03
C PHE A 205 5.40 1.44 20.97
N GLN A 206 4.60 0.41 21.27
CA GLN A 206 3.54 -0.09 20.41
C GLN A 206 2.22 0.66 20.65
N THR A 207 1.92 0.97 21.92
CA THR A 207 0.70 1.70 22.32
C THR A 207 1.02 2.97 23.09
N MET A 208 0.06 3.90 23.13
CA MET A 208 0.18 5.11 23.94
C MET A 208 0.13 4.79 25.44
N GLU A 209 -0.57 3.72 25.82
CA GLU A 209 -0.67 3.25 27.19
C GLU A 209 0.68 2.73 27.68
N GLU A 210 1.34 1.90 26.88
CA GLU A 210 2.71 1.42 27.14
C GLU A 210 3.68 2.60 27.31
N LYS A 211 3.60 3.59 26.40
CA LYS A 211 4.42 4.81 26.49
C LYS A 211 4.15 5.61 27.77
N LYS A 212 2.88 5.78 28.15
CA LYS A 212 2.50 6.51 29.37
C LYS A 212 2.96 5.78 30.62
N ALA A 213 2.80 4.46 30.66
CA ALA A 213 3.26 3.62 31.76
C ALA A 213 4.78 3.70 31.93
N PHE A 214 5.53 3.67 30.83
CA PHE A 214 6.99 3.79 30.85
C PHE A 214 7.46 5.20 31.28
N MET A 215 6.88 6.25 30.68
CA MET A 215 7.35 7.64 30.89
C MET A 215 6.91 8.24 32.23
N ARG A 216 5.91 7.64 32.90
CA ARG A 216 5.28 8.14 34.14
C ARG A 216 4.60 9.52 33.95
N PRO A 217 3.91 10.08 34.96
CA PRO A 217 3.25 11.38 34.83
C PRO A 217 4.25 12.48 34.46
N LEU A 218 3.99 13.17 33.34
CA LEU A 218 4.78 14.32 32.90
C LEU A 218 4.21 15.61 33.48
N ARG A 219 5.02 16.68 33.49
CA ARG A 219 4.59 18.02 33.95
C ARG A 219 3.29 18.49 33.31
N LYS A 220 3.11 18.28 32.00
CA LYS A 220 1.89 18.65 31.26
C LYS A 220 0.65 17.87 31.72
N ASP A 221 0.83 16.62 32.16
CA ASP A 221 -0.28 15.78 32.61
C ASP A 221 -0.70 16.20 34.03
N GLN A 222 0.25 16.67 34.86
CA GLN A 222 -0.02 17.26 36.17
C GLN A 222 -0.78 18.58 36.05
N ILE A 223 -0.31 19.50 35.20
CA ILE A 223 -1.01 20.77 34.93
C ILE A 223 -2.44 20.52 34.43
N ALA A 224 -2.62 19.60 33.47
CA ALA A 224 -3.96 19.26 32.97
C ALA A 224 -4.88 18.65 34.05
N LYS A 225 -4.30 18.00 35.07
CA LYS A 225 -5.06 17.45 36.20
C LYS A 225 -5.44 18.56 37.20
N GLU A 226 -4.60 19.56 37.39
CA GLU A 226 -4.86 20.73 38.23
C GLU A 226 -5.91 21.66 37.59
N GLU A 227 -5.88 21.83 36.27
CA GLU A 227 -6.87 22.64 35.53
C GLU A 227 -8.23 21.95 35.38
N GLY A 228 -8.25 20.61 35.43
CA GLY A 228 -9.46 19.80 35.28
C GLY A 228 -10.13 19.38 36.60
N ALA A 229 -9.54 19.75 37.74
CA ALA A 229 -10.09 19.55 39.08
C ALA A 229 -10.82 20.82 39.54
#